data_AF-A0A1F9TXK1-F1
#
_entry.id   AF-A0A1F9TXK1-F1
#
_cell.length_a   1.000
_cell.length_b   1.000
_cell.length_c   1.000
_cell.angle_alpha   90.00
_cell.angle_beta   90.00
_cell.angle_gamma   90.00
#
_symmetry.space_group_name_H-M   'P 1'
#
loop_
_entity.id
_entity.type
_entity.pdbx_description
1 polymer ?
#
loop_
_entity_poly.entity_id
_entity_poly.type
_entity_poly.pdbx_seq_one_letter_code
_entity_poly.pdbx_strand_id
1 'polypeptide(L)'
;MEMNCERAGRLISEAMDRRLSWRERLALKLHLFLCGMCVQYDRQLETLAKLARTLGDSLLSADGPRLGEAAKRKIIFRLRSL
;
A
#
# COMPACT_ATOMS: atom_id res chain seq x y z
N MET A 1 18.33 -14.35 -5.60
CA MET A 1 17.75 -13.02 -5.90
C MET A 1 18.06 -12.14 -4.72
N GLU A 2 19.06 -11.29 -4.87
CA GLU A 2 19.66 -10.51 -3.79
C GLU A 2 18.62 -9.58 -3.15
N MET A 3 18.73 -9.41 -1.84
CA MET A 3 17.86 -8.54 -1.05
C MET A 3 18.68 -7.32 -0.61
N ASN A 4 18.45 -6.19 -1.26
CA ASN A 4 19.07 -4.91 -0.98
C ASN A 4 18.01 -3.87 -0.57
N CYS A 5 18.45 -2.67 -0.16
CA CYS A 5 17.54 -1.62 0.32
C CYS A 5 16.52 -1.19 -0.74
N GLU A 6 16.89 -1.13 -2.03
CA GLU A 6 15.99 -0.76 -3.12
C GLU A 6 14.84 -1.77 -3.26
N ARG A 7 15.19 -3.05 -3.28
CA ARG A 7 14.20 -4.13 -3.37
C ARG A 7 13.35 -4.23 -2.10
N ALA A 8 13.95 -4.03 -0.93
CA ALA A 8 13.21 -3.97 0.33
C ALA A 8 12.21 -2.82 0.31
N GLY A 9 12.62 -1.62 -0.15
CA GLY A 9 11.75 -0.47 -0.31
C GLY A 9 10.58 -0.74 -1.27
N ARG A 10 10.85 -1.39 -2.41
CA ARG A 10 9.80 -1.82 -3.34
C ARG A 10 8.81 -2.80 -2.69
N LEU A 11 9.29 -3.82 -1.97
CA LEU A 11 8.42 -4.78 -1.29
C LEU A 11 7.60 -4.13 -0.17
N ILE A 12 8.18 -3.16 0.57
CA ILE A 12 7.46 -2.36 1.57
C ILE A 12 6.31 -1.59 0.92
N SER A 13 6.56 -0.93 -0.22
CA SER A 13 5.51 -0.25 -0.98
C SER A 13 4.46 -1.22 -1.51
N GLU A 14 4.88 -2.32 -2.13
CA GLU A 14 3.95 -3.32 -2.67
C GLU A 14 3.09 -3.97 -1.58
N ALA A 15 3.60 -4.10 -0.34
CA ALA A 15 2.83 -4.60 0.80
C ALA A 15 1.65 -3.68 1.18
N MET A 16 1.66 -2.40 0.76
CA MET A 16 0.55 -1.47 0.97
C MET A 16 -0.59 -1.72 -0.02
N ASP A 17 -0.27 -2.13 -1.24
CA ASP A 17 -1.23 -2.31 -2.34
C ASP A 17 -1.73 -3.75 -2.45
N ARG A 18 -0.85 -4.73 -2.21
CA ARG A 18 -1.13 -6.16 -2.35
C ARG A 18 -0.60 -6.96 -1.18
N ARG A 19 -1.13 -8.17 -1.01
CA ARG A 19 -0.51 -9.16 -0.13
C ARG A 19 0.77 -9.68 -0.78
N LEU A 20 1.89 -9.60 -0.05
CA LEU A 20 3.13 -10.25 -0.44
C LEU A 20 2.99 -11.77 -0.33
N SER A 21 3.67 -12.51 -1.20
CA SER A 21 3.86 -13.94 -1.07
C SER A 21 4.67 -14.27 0.19
N TRP A 22 4.54 -15.50 0.70
CA TRP A 22 5.28 -15.95 1.88
C TRP A 22 6.80 -15.79 1.74
N ARG A 23 7.34 -16.05 0.54
CA ARG A 23 8.77 -15.91 0.25
C ARG A 23 9.23 -14.44 0.29
N GLU A 24 8.46 -13.54 -0.32
CA GLU A 24 8.73 -12.09 -0.29
C GLU A 24 8.68 -11.56 1.14
N ARG A 25 7.66 -11.97 1.91
CA ARG A 25 7.49 -11.56 3.30
C ARG A 25 8.64 -12.02 4.17
N LEU A 26 9.09 -13.27 4.01
CA LEU A 26 10.22 -13.81 4.77
C LEU A 26 11.51 -13.05 4.44
N ALA A 27 11.80 -12.84 3.16
CA ALA A 27 13.01 -12.16 2.72
C ALA A 27 13.03 -10.69 3.19
N LEU A 28 11.89 -9.98 3.12
CA LEU A 28 11.77 -8.63 3.65
C LEU A 28 11.98 -8.58 5.16
N LYS A 29 11.38 -9.53 5.92
CA LYS A 29 11.54 -9.60 7.37
C LYS A 29 13.00 -9.79 7.80
N LEU A 30 13.74 -10.62 7.08
CA LEU A 30 15.18 -10.80 7.32
C LEU A 30 15.98 -9.51 7.06
N HIS A 31 15.64 -8.76 6.00
CA HIS A 31 16.31 -7.49 5.72
C HIS A 31 16.00 -6.42 6.76
N LEU A 32 14.74 -6.30 7.19
CA LEU A 32 14.32 -5.38 8.25
C LEU A 32 14.99 -5.68 9.60
N PHE A 33 15.34 -6.94 9.86
CA PHE A 33 16.09 -7.29 11.07
C PHE A 33 17.51 -6.72 11.08
N LEU A 34 18.11 -6.50 9.90
CA LEU A 34 19.50 -6.08 9.76
C LEU A 34 19.66 -4.59 9.41
N CYS A 35 18.65 -3.97 8.76
CA CYS A 35 18.75 -2.62 8.25
C CYS A 35 17.77 -1.67 8.96
N GLY A 36 18.30 -0.86 9.89
CA GLY A 36 17.52 0.13 10.62
C GLY A 36 16.90 1.23 9.74
N MET A 37 17.51 1.54 8.59
CA MET A 37 16.95 2.49 7.63
C MET A 37 15.65 1.97 7.00
N CYS A 38 15.63 0.70 6.59
CA CYS A 38 14.42 0.10 6.03
C CYS A 38 13.33 -0.07 7.09
N VAL A 39 13.68 -0.33 8.36
CA VAL A 39 12.71 -0.33 9.48
C VAL A 39 12.06 1.05 9.65
N GLN A 40 12.86 2.12 9.57
CA GLN A 40 12.33 3.48 9.66
C GLN A 40 11.45 3.82 8.47
N TYR A 41 11.85 3.44 7.25
CA TYR A 41 11.07 3.66 6.05
C TYR A 41 9.71 2.95 6.10
N ASP A 42 9.68 1.68 6.51
CA ASP A 42 8.45 0.89 6.70
C ASP A 42 7.49 1.58 7.67
N ARG A 43 7.99 2.03 8.83
CA ARG A 43 7.21 2.78 9.82
C ARG A 43 6.70 4.12 9.31
N GLN A 44 7.51 4.85 8.54
CA GLN A 44 7.11 6.12 7.93
C GLN A 44 5.96 5.91 6.96
N LEU A 45 6.06 4.89 6.09
CA LEU A 45 5.03 4.59 5.10
C LEU A 45 3.73 4.14 5.78
N GLU A 46 3.81 3.30 6.81
CA GLU A 46 2.64 2.95 7.63
C GLU A 46 1.98 4.18 8.27
N THR A 47 2.78 5.12 8.76
CA THR A 47 2.27 6.35 9.39
C THR A 47 1.57 7.23 8.38
N LEU A 48 2.16 7.43 7.20
CA LEU A 48 1.53 8.15 6.09
C LEU A 48 0.23 7.48 5.67
N ALA A 49 0.20 6.15 5.54
CA ALA A 49 -1.00 5.41 5.17
C ALA A 49 -2.11 5.54 6.24
N LYS A 50 -1.76 5.49 7.53
CA LYS A 50 -2.72 5.71 8.64
C LYS A 50 -3.27 7.13 8.61
N LEU A 51 -2.40 8.14 8.49
CA LEU A 51 -2.81 9.54 8.40
C LEU A 51 -3.71 9.80 7.19
N ALA A 52 -3.37 9.25 6.02
CA ALA A 52 -4.18 9.41 4.82
C ALA A 52 -5.60 8.82 4.98
N ARG A 53 -5.74 7.68 5.67
CA ARG A 53 -7.04 7.09 5.98
C ARG A 53 -7.82 7.94 6.99
N THR A 54 -7.20 8.33 8.10
CA THR A 54 -7.85 9.15 9.13
C THR A 54 -8.27 10.52 8.61
N LEU A 55 -7.40 11.19 7.84
CA LEU A 55 -7.72 12.45 7.17
C LEU A 55 -8.77 12.26 6.09
N GLY A 56 -8.70 11.17 5.32
CA GLY A 56 -9.75 10.79 4.38
C GLY A 56 -11.11 10.69 5.08
N ASP A 57 -11.19 9.94 6.18
CA ASP A 57 -12.43 9.77 6.94
C ASP A 57 -12.93 11.07 7.59
N SER A 58 -12.02 11.95 8.01
CA SER A 58 -12.36 13.22 8.68
C SER A 58 -12.76 14.31 7.68
N LEU A 59 -12.01 14.47 6.58
CA LEU A 59 -12.27 15.45 5.52
C LEU A 59 -13.41 14.99 4.60
N LEU A 60 -13.61 13.68 4.45
CA LEU A 60 -14.76 13.06 3.76
C LEU A 60 -15.76 12.55 4.80
N SER A 61 -16.11 13.39 5.78
CA SER A 61 -17.31 13.17 6.60
C SER A 61 -18.51 12.94 5.67
N ALA A 62 -19.29 11.88 5.90
CA ALA A 62 -20.55 11.36 5.28
C ALA A 62 -21.00 11.79 3.86
N ASP A 63 -20.76 13.04 3.44
CA ASP A 63 -21.09 13.70 2.18
C ASP A 63 -19.88 13.98 1.27
N GLY A 64 -18.72 13.36 1.53
CA GLY A 64 -17.59 13.41 0.59
C GLY A 64 -18.00 12.97 -0.82
N PRO A 65 -17.42 13.53 -1.91
CA PRO A 65 -17.84 13.24 -3.27
C PRO A 65 -17.70 11.74 -3.59
N ARG A 66 -18.84 11.04 -3.60
CA ARG A 66 -18.92 9.63 -4.00
C ARG A 66 -18.94 9.54 -5.52
N LEU A 67 -18.26 8.54 -6.07
CA LEU A 67 -18.45 8.15 -7.46
C LEU A 67 -19.94 7.89 -7.72
N GLY A 68 -20.55 8.64 -8.64
CA GLY A 68 -21.93 8.40 -9.06
C GLY A 68 -22.07 6.99 -9.67
N GLU A 69 -23.25 6.40 -9.55
CA GLU A 69 -23.51 5.03 -10.04
C GLU A 69 -23.19 4.83 -11.52
N ALA A 70 -23.37 5.87 -12.34
CA ALA A 70 -22.98 5.86 -13.75
C ALA A 70 -21.45 5.75 -13.94
N ALA A 71 -20.65 6.40 -13.10
CA ALA A 71 -19.19 6.32 -13.14
C ALA A 71 -18.71 4.94 -12.68
N LYS A 72 -19.31 4.38 -11.62
CA LYS A 72 -19.03 3.01 -11.16
C LYS A 72 -19.29 1.98 -12.24
N ARG A 73 -20.43 2.06 -12.94
CA ARG A 73 -20.78 1.14 -14.04
C ARG A 73 -19.77 1.18 -15.19
N LYS A 74 -19.27 2.37 -15.56
CA LYS A 74 -18.22 2.50 -16.59
C LYS A 74 -16.92 1.83 -16.17
N ILE A 75 -16.50 1.98 -14.91
CA ILE A 75 -15.29 1.36 -14.38
C ILE A 75 -15.42 -0.17 -14.39
N ILE A 76 -16.54 -0.70 -13.88
CA ILE A 76 -16.81 -2.15 -13.85
C ILE A 76 -16.84 -2.74 -15.27
N PHE A 77 -17.49 -2.04 -16.22
CA PHE A 77 -17.55 -2.49 -17.61
C PHE A 77 -16.16 -2.65 -18.22
N ARG A 78 -15.26 -1.67 -18.02
CA ARG A 78 -13.87 -1.75 -18.51
C ARG A 78 -13.05 -2.85 -17.84
N LEU A 79 -13.22 -3.06 -16.53
CA LEU A 79 -12.46 -4.09 -15.80
C LEU A 79 -12.88 -5.51 -16.19
N ARG A 80 -14.12 -5.72 -16.67
CA ARG A 80 -14.59 -7.03 -17.16
C ARG A 80 -14.20 -7.32 -18.61
N SER A 81 -13.79 -6.31 -19.37
CA SER A 81 -13.34 -6.45 -20.76
C SER A 81 -11.82 -6.65 -20.89
N LEU A 82 -11.10 -6.71 -19.76
CA LEU A 82 -9.69 -7.07 -19.65
C LEU A 82 -9.58 -8.52 -19.16
#